data_AF-A0A2A8S5U9-F1
#
_entry.id   AF-A0A2A8S5U9-F1
#
_cell.length_a   1.000
_cell.length_b   1.000
_cell.length_c   1.000
_cell.angle_alpha   90.00
_cell.angle_beta   90.00
_cell.angle_gamma   90.00
#
_symmetry.space_group_name_H-M   'P 1'
#
loop_
_entity.id
_entity.type
_entity.pdbx_description
1 polymer ?
#
loop_
_entity_poly.entity_id
_entity_poly.type
_entity_poly.pdbx_seq_one_letter_code
_entity_poly.pdbx_strand_id
1 'polypeptide(L)'
;MKNKEQIYKIMNVFKREDDLFYSYLSCLSRIKENSKQFSKVKQEVREEYLIRGICEREVDILVEQNKQVADLYIPKLLRWEFLQENVHYIEELCSMVFQLEPLCFSEEQWKNIITIIEKELP
;
A
#
# COMPACT_ATOMS: atom_id res chain seq x y z
N MET A 1 -13.05 -5.36 -10.07
CA MET A 1 -14.31 -4.62 -9.84
C MET A 1 -14.33 -3.88 -8.50
N LYS A 2 -14.02 -4.55 -7.37
CA LYS A 2 -14.06 -3.96 -6.01
C LYS A 2 -13.31 -2.61 -5.84
N ASN A 3 -12.09 -2.48 -6.36
CA ASN A 3 -11.32 -1.23 -6.18
C ASN A 3 -11.97 -0.02 -6.86
N LYS A 4 -12.60 -0.18 -8.04
CA LYS A 4 -13.25 0.94 -8.73
C LYS A 4 -14.47 1.45 -7.97
N GLU A 5 -15.29 0.55 -7.43
CA GLU A 5 -16.45 0.92 -6.61
C GLU A 5 -16.03 1.65 -5.32
N GLN A 6 -14.96 1.18 -4.67
CA GLN A 6 -14.42 1.85 -3.49
C GLN A 6 -13.89 3.25 -3.80
N ILE A 7 -13.20 3.43 -4.93
CA ILE A 7 -12.74 4.74 -5.39
C ILE A 7 -13.91 5.70 -5.55
N TYR A 8 -14.99 5.30 -6.26
CA TYR A 8 -16.16 6.14 -6.43
C TYR A 8 -16.88 6.46 -5.11
N LYS A 9 -16.93 5.52 -4.16
CA LYS A 9 -17.47 5.78 -2.82
C LYS A 9 -16.67 6.89 -2.11
N ILE A 10 -15.34 6.84 -2.17
CA ILE A 10 -14.48 7.87 -1.56
C ILE A 10 -14.70 9.22 -2.27
N MET A 11 -14.70 9.25 -3.60
CA MET A 11 -14.95 10.47 -4.37
C MET A 11 -16.26 11.15 -3.98
N ASN A 12 -17.33 10.37 -3.80
CA ASN A 12 -18.62 10.87 -3.34
C ASN A 12 -18.58 11.42 -1.90
N VAL A 13 -17.91 10.73 -0.97
CA VAL A 13 -17.74 11.20 0.43
C VAL A 13 -17.04 12.56 0.49
N PHE A 14 -16.01 12.75 -0.32
CA PHE A 14 -15.24 13.99 -0.39
C PHE A 14 -15.82 15.03 -1.35
N LYS A 15 -16.92 14.70 -2.05
CA LYS A 15 -17.58 15.54 -3.06
C LYS A 15 -16.60 16.09 -4.11
N ARG A 16 -15.65 15.24 -4.52
CA ARG A 16 -14.59 15.59 -5.47
C ARG A 16 -14.54 14.52 -6.55
N GLU A 17 -14.91 14.91 -7.77
CA GLU A 17 -15.07 13.99 -8.91
C GLU A 17 -14.17 14.39 -10.08
N ASP A 18 -12.89 14.62 -9.82
CA ASP A 18 -11.89 14.91 -10.86
C ASP A 18 -10.90 13.76 -11.08
N ASP A 19 -10.32 13.74 -12.28
CA ASP A 19 -9.40 12.70 -12.75
C ASP A 19 -8.12 12.64 -11.92
N LEU A 20 -7.67 13.78 -11.38
CA LEU A 20 -6.49 13.83 -10.52
C LEU A 20 -6.76 13.07 -9.21
N PHE A 21 -7.90 13.33 -8.57
CA PHE A 21 -8.27 12.62 -7.35
C PHE A 21 -8.48 11.11 -7.61
N TYR A 22 -9.12 10.75 -8.72
CA TYR A 22 -9.22 9.35 -9.15
C TYR A 22 -7.85 8.69 -9.28
N SER A 23 -6.88 9.37 -9.89
CA SER A 23 -5.52 8.89 -10.08
C SER A 23 -4.80 8.63 -8.76
N TYR A 24 -4.93 9.53 -7.78
CA TYR A 24 -4.42 9.32 -6.43
C TYR A 24 -5.02 8.09 -5.76
N LEU A 25 -6.34 7.94 -5.78
CA LEU A 25 -7.02 6.80 -5.15
C LEU A 25 -6.65 5.48 -5.83
N SER A 26 -6.45 5.50 -7.14
CA SER A 26 -5.96 4.36 -7.92
C SER A 26 -4.53 3.98 -7.52
N CYS A 27 -3.62 4.96 -7.40
CA CYS A 27 -2.25 4.76 -6.93
C CYS A 27 -2.21 4.16 -5.52
N LEU A 28 -2.95 4.74 -4.57
CA LEU A 28 -3.03 4.25 -3.19
C LEU A 28 -3.59 2.83 -3.14
N SER A 29 -4.63 2.54 -3.92
CA SER A 29 -5.20 1.19 -4.02
C SER A 29 -4.18 0.17 -4.55
N ARG A 30 -3.36 0.56 -5.53
CA ARG A 30 -2.31 -0.29 -6.09
C ARG A 30 -1.16 -0.50 -5.10
N ILE A 31 -0.78 0.53 -4.35
CA ILE A 31 0.19 0.42 -3.26
C ILE A 31 -0.28 -0.57 -2.18
N LYS A 32 -1.55 -0.46 -1.76
CA LYS A 32 -2.15 -1.38 -0.79
C LYS A 32 -2.07 -2.83 -1.27
N GLU A 33 -2.51 -3.10 -2.49
CA GLU A 33 -2.54 -4.46 -3.03
C GLU A 33 -1.12 -5.04 -3.17
N ASN A 34 -0.18 -4.25 -3.71
CA ASN A 34 1.21 -4.68 -3.83
C ASN A 34 1.81 -4.98 -2.45
N SER A 35 1.58 -4.13 -1.45
CA SER A 35 2.07 -4.32 -0.07
C SER A 35 1.50 -5.60 0.55
N LYS A 36 0.21 -5.85 0.36
CA LYS A 36 -0.46 -7.07 0.81
C LYS A 36 0.14 -8.31 0.15
N GLN A 37 0.39 -8.27 -1.16
CA GLN A 37 1.00 -9.37 -1.89
C GLN A 37 2.44 -9.63 -1.41
N PHE A 38 3.25 -8.58 -1.26
CA PHE A 38 4.63 -8.69 -0.76
C PHE A 38 4.67 -9.30 0.65
N SER A 39 3.86 -8.78 1.58
CA SER A 39 3.78 -9.31 2.95
C SER A 39 3.31 -10.76 2.98
N LYS A 40 2.36 -11.13 2.11
CA LYS A 40 1.88 -12.51 1.99
C LYS A 40 2.99 -13.47 1.54
N VAL A 41 3.68 -13.15 0.44
CA VAL A 41 4.77 -14.02 -0.07
C VAL A 41 5.91 -14.11 0.93
N LYS A 42 6.25 -13.00 1.60
CA LYS A 42 7.27 -12.99 2.65
C LYS A 42 6.90 -13.95 3.79
N GLN A 43 5.64 -13.95 4.22
CA GLN A 43 5.14 -14.84 5.27
C GLN A 43 5.15 -16.31 4.82
N GLU A 44 4.67 -16.61 3.61
CA GLU A 44 4.65 -17.97 3.06
C GLU A 44 6.07 -18.56 2.98
N VAL A 45 7.04 -17.80 2.46
CA VAL A 45 8.45 -18.23 2.41
C VAL A 45 9.02 -18.45 3.81
N ARG A 46 8.68 -17.58 4.77
CA ARG A 46 9.12 -17.72 6.16
C ARG A 46 8.58 -19.02 6.78
N GLU A 47 7.30 -19.30 6.61
CA GLU A 47 6.66 -20.53 7.10
C GLU A 47 7.27 -21.78 6.47
N GLU A 48 7.53 -21.77 5.16
CA GLU A 48 8.22 -22.88 4.48
C GLU A 48 9.60 -23.16 5.07
N TYR A 49 10.39 -22.13 5.37
CA TYR A 49 11.71 -22.32 5.98
C TYR A 49 11.62 -22.83 7.42
N LEU A 50 10.67 -22.34 8.22
CA LEU A 50 10.45 -22.87 9.57
C LEU A 50 10.04 -24.35 9.56
N ILE A 51 9.16 -24.76 8.63
CA ILE A 51 8.77 -26.17 8.45
C ILE A 51 9.98 -27.05 8.09
N ARG A 52 10.94 -26.51 7.33
CA ARG A 52 12.20 -27.19 6.98
C ARG A 52 13.22 -27.22 8.13
N GLY A 53 12.89 -26.66 9.29
CA GLY A 53 13.73 -26.69 10.49
C GLY A 53 14.75 -25.55 10.58
N ILE A 54 14.63 -24.52 9.74
CA ILE A 54 15.44 -23.30 9.90
C ILE A 54 15.04 -22.60 11.19
N CYS A 55 16.02 -22.17 11.99
CA CYS A 55 15.71 -21.50 13.25
C CYS A 55 15.22 -20.06 13.02
N GLU A 56 14.42 -19.55 13.96
CA GLU A 56 13.84 -18.20 13.87
C GLU A 56 14.89 -17.08 13.75
N ARG A 57 16.11 -17.30 14.23
CA ARG A 57 17.20 -16.32 14.13
C ARG A 57 17.78 -16.19 12.72
N GLU A 58 17.67 -17.24 11.91
CA GLU A 58 18.23 -17.28 10.56
C GLU A 58 17.16 -17.06 9.48
N VAL A 59 15.90 -17.41 9.81
CA VAL A 59 14.81 -17.43 8.84
C VAL A 59 14.61 -16.06 8.18
N ASP A 60 14.65 -14.97 8.94
CA ASP A 60 14.37 -13.64 8.40
C ASP A 60 15.43 -13.19 7.39
N ILE A 61 16.70 -13.59 7.58
CA ILE A 61 17.79 -13.31 6.63
C ILE A 61 17.57 -14.08 5.33
N LEU A 62 17.22 -15.37 5.43
CA LEU A 62 16.98 -16.22 4.26
C LEU A 62 15.74 -15.79 3.48
N VAL A 63 14.70 -15.33 4.17
CA VAL A 63 13.47 -14.80 3.55
C VAL A 63 13.79 -13.61 2.66
N GLU A 64 14.60 -12.65 3.13
CA GLU A 64 14.98 -11.48 2.33
C GLU A 64 15.85 -11.84 1.12
N GLN A 65 16.58 -12.96 1.17
CA GLN A 65 17.39 -13.49 0.06
C GLN A 65 16.59 -14.36 -0.90
N ASN A 66 15.35 -14.71 -0.56
CA ASN A 66 14.53 -15.57 -1.40
C ASN A 66 14.16 -14.84 -2.69
N LYS A 67 14.35 -15.52 -3.84
CA LYS A 67 14.06 -14.96 -5.16
C LYS A 67 12.63 -14.44 -5.29
N GLN A 68 11.63 -15.17 -4.77
CA GLN A 68 10.22 -14.76 -4.87
C GLN A 68 9.93 -13.47 -4.09
N VAL A 69 10.58 -13.30 -2.93
CA VAL A 69 10.48 -12.09 -2.12
C VAL A 69 11.21 -10.93 -2.79
N ALA A 70 12.40 -11.19 -3.34
CA ALA A 70 13.19 -10.19 -4.05
C ALA A 70 12.50 -9.69 -5.34
N ASP A 71 11.88 -10.58 -6.11
CA ASP A 71 11.14 -10.23 -7.33
C ASP A 71 9.91 -9.34 -7.05
N LEU A 72 9.37 -9.41 -5.83
CA LEU A 72 8.25 -8.61 -5.36
C LEU A 72 8.66 -7.45 -4.46
N TYR A 73 9.96 -7.13 -4.38
CA TYR A 73 10.46 -6.12 -3.46
C TYR A 73 9.73 -4.78 -3.62
N ILE A 74 9.27 -4.25 -2.49
CA ILE A 74 8.66 -2.91 -2.40
C ILE A 74 9.51 -2.03 -1.48
N PRO A 75 9.99 -0.87 -1.99
CA PRO A 75 10.66 0.14 -1.17
C PRO A 75 9.81 0.53 0.03
N LYS A 76 10.44 0.78 1.19
CA LYS A 76 9.73 1.09 2.45
C LYS A 76 8.68 2.20 2.29
N LEU A 77 9.00 3.25 1.54
CA LEU A 77 8.11 4.39 1.30
C LEU A 77 6.83 4.01 0.54
N LEU A 78 6.89 2.96 -0.29
CA LEU A 78 5.76 2.44 -1.07
C LEU A 78 5.03 1.30 -0.35
N ARG A 79 5.31 1.07 0.94
CA ARG A 79 4.56 0.10 1.74
C ARG A 79 3.34 0.76 2.35
N TRP A 80 2.22 0.06 2.31
CA TRP A 80 0.94 0.57 2.79
C TRP A 80 1.00 0.96 4.27
N GLU A 81 1.65 0.13 5.10
CA GLU A 81 1.82 0.36 6.54
C GLU A 81 2.61 1.66 6.81
N PHE A 82 3.61 1.96 5.98
CA PHE A 82 4.35 3.21 6.09
C PHE A 82 3.48 4.43 5.79
N LEU A 83 2.64 4.36 4.75
CA LEU A 83 1.72 5.45 4.41
C LEU A 83 0.63 5.66 5.46
N GLN A 84 0.14 4.58 6.08
CA GLN A 84 -0.83 4.66 7.17
C GLN A 84 -0.29 5.46 8.36
N GLU A 85 0.98 5.26 8.71
CA GLU A 85 1.66 5.97 9.79
C GLU A 85 2.11 7.39 9.39
N ASN A 86 2.34 7.63 8.10
CA ASN A 86 2.99 8.85 7.60
C ASN A 86 2.23 9.48 6.42
N VAL A 87 0.94 9.77 6.64
CA VAL A 87 0.04 10.29 5.59
C VAL A 87 0.51 11.60 4.92
N HIS A 88 1.36 12.39 5.58
CA HIS A 88 1.88 13.65 5.06
C HIS A 88 2.80 13.44 3.84
N TYR A 89 3.38 12.25 3.67
CA TYR A 89 4.18 11.91 2.48
C TYR A 89 3.33 11.52 1.26
N ILE A 90 2.01 11.37 1.38
CA ILE A 90 1.18 10.84 0.28
C ILE A 90 1.29 11.72 -0.97
N GLU A 91 1.18 13.04 -0.83
CA GLU A 91 1.26 13.94 -1.98
C GLU A 91 2.66 14.01 -2.57
N GLU A 92 3.69 14.09 -1.72
CA GLU A 92 5.08 14.08 -2.17
C GLU A 92 5.41 12.80 -2.94
N LEU A 93 5.05 11.65 -2.38
CA LEU A 93 5.27 10.36 -3.01
C LEU A 93 4.50 10.24 -4.32
N CYS A 94 3.24 10.68 -4.36
CA CYS A 94 2.46 10.63 -5.59
C CYS A 94 3.01 11.55 -6.68
N SER A 95 3.54 12.71 -6.28
CA SER A 95 4.19 13.62 -7.21
C SER A 95 5.52 13.06 -7.71
N MET A 96 6.40 12.58 -6.82
CA MET A 96 7.72 12.10 -7.20
C MET A 96 7.70 10.77 -7.95
N VAL A 97 6.85 9.82 -7.55
CA VAL A 97 6.83 8.45 -8.09
C VAL A 97 5.86 8.32 -9.25
N PHE A 98 4.69 8.94 -9.16
CA PHE A 98 3.63 8.81 -10.17
C PHE A 98 3.40 10.08 -11.00
N GLN A 99 4.21 11.13 -10.79
CA GLN A 99 4.14 12.39 -11.56
C GLN A 99 2.77 13.07 -11.48
N LEU A 100 2.08 12.93 -10.35
CA LEU A 100 0.79 13.56 -10.12
C LEU A 100 0.95 14.99 -9.58
N GLU A 101 0.02 15.87 -9.98
CA GLU A 101 -0.09 17.21 -9.40
C GLU A 101 -0.63 17.16 -7.96
N PRO A 102 -0.23 18.09 -7.07
CA PRO A 102 -0.72 18.12 -5.69
C PRO A 102 -2.24 18.27 -5.62
N LEU A 103 -2.88 17.49 -4.73
CA LEU A 103 -4.32 17.62 -4.46
C LEU A 103 -4.62 18.69 -3.41
N CYS A 104 -3.61 19.11 -2.65
CA CYS A 104 -3.70 20.07 -1.54
C CYS A 104 -4.67 19.63 -0.45
N PHE A 105 -4.74 18.33 -0.17
CA PHE A 105 -5.48 17.78 0.96
C PHE A 105 -4.70 17.93 2.26
N SER A 106 -5.44 18.21 3.34
CA SER A 106 -4.85 18.22 4.68
C SER A 106 -4.48 16.80 5.13
N GLU A 107 -3.57 16.69 6.11
CA GLU A 107 -3.25 15.40 6.72
C GLU A 107 -4.49 14.69 7.28
N GLU A 108 -5.46 15.43 7.81
CA GLU A 108 -6.70 14.86 8.34
C GLU A 108 -7.55 14.25 7.21
N GLN A 109 -7.66 14.92 6.06
CA GLN A 109 -8.33 14.37 4.89
C GLN A 109 -7.63 13.09 4.42
N TRP A 110 -6.30 13.08 4.39
CA TRP A 110 -5.54 11.88 4.05
C TRP A 110 -5.73 10.74 5.04
N LYS A 111 -5.73 10.99 6.35
CA LYS A 111 -6.06 9.98 7.37
C LYS A 111 -7.43 9.38 7.15
N ASN A 112 -8.42 10.21 6.83
CA ASN A 112 -9.77 9.76 6.54
C ASN A 112 -9.83 8.89 5.28
N ILE A 113 -9.15 9.30 4.19
CA ILE A 113 -9.07 8.52 2.94
C ILE A 113 -8.42 7.17 3.20
N ILE A 114 -7.25 7.14 3.84
CA ILE A 114 -6.54 5.91 4.19
C ILE A 114 -7.43 4.99 5.04
N THR A 115 -8.15 5.54 6.03
CA THR A 115 -9.06 4.77 6.87
C THR A 115 -10.20 4.14 6.05
N ILE A 116 -10.77 4.85 5.08
CA ILE A 116 -11.83 4.33 4.21
C ILE A 116 -11.28 3.27 3.23
N ILE A 117 -10.08 3.49 2.69
CA ILE A 117 -9.40 2.50 1.85
C ILE A 117 -9.10 1.23 2.66
N GLU A 118 -8.67 1.38 3.90
CA GLU A 118 -8.30 0.27 4.78
C GLU A 118 -9.49 -0.60 5.13
N LYS A 119 -10.59 0.03 5.60
CA LYS A 119 -11.73 -0.66 6.18
C LYS A 119 -12.51 -1.57 5.24
N GLU A 120 -12.18 -1.62 3.93
CA GLU A 120 -12.95 -2.31 2.88
C GLU A 120 -14.44 -2.31 3.27
N LEU A 121 -15.02 -1.11 3.44
CA LEU A 121 -16.32 -0.96 4.09
C LEU A 121 -17.30 -2.01 3.53
N PRO A 122 -17.83 -2.91 4.38
CA PRO A 122 -18.61 -4.07 3.94
C PRO A 122 -19.83 -3.68 3.10
#